data_AF-A0A517TB83-F1
#
_entry.id   AF-A0A517TB83-F1
#
_cell.length_a   1.000
_cell.length_b   1.000
_cell.length_c   1.000
_cell.angle_alpha   90.00
_cell.angle_beta   90.00
_cell.angle_gamma   90.00
#
_symmetry.space_group_name_H-M   'P 1'
#
loop_
_entity.id
_entity.type
_entity.pdbx_description
1 polymer ?
#
loop_
_entity_poly.entity_id
_entity_poly.type
_entity_poly.pdbx_seq_one_letter_code
_entity_poly.pdbx_strand_id
1 'polypeptide(L)'
;MTLKCNLEYLIQLDEQHLHGGVILSEWTASIVRDADTAFCSGAYLSAILSAQAAMECHLRYEYGDNGNQKSTGFYELIEQSPLQPKLRKQLHEVRRFRNRWVHVKEPQQDESLLARPEYHEKQLEEFAKFTMIQLRKIIYLEQCI
;
A
#
# COMPACT_ATOMS: atom_id res chain seq x y z
N MET A 1 12.41 19.54 6.97
CA MET A 1 11.31 20.24 6.25
C MET A 1 10.38 19.27 5.51
N THR A 2 10.81 18.04 5.22
CA THR A 2 10.09 17.02 4.42
C THR A 2 8.83 16.43 5.08
N LEU A 3 8.85 16.20 6.41
CA LEU A 3 7.73 15.61 7.17
C LEU A 3 6.38 16.34 6.99
N LYS A 4 6.41 17.68 6.92
CA LYS A 4 5.21 18.51 6.85
C LYS A 4 4.50 18.38 5.50
N CYS A 5 5.26 18.30 4.40
CA CYS A 5 4.73 18.16 3.05
C CYS A 5 4.06 16.79 2.83
N ASN A 6 4.64 15.72 3.38
CA ASN A 6 4.09 14.38 3.22
C ASN A 6 2.77 14.19 3.99
N LEU A 7 2.61 14.81 5.16
CA LEU A 7 1.33 14.79 5.88
C LEU A 7 0.23 15.55 5.13
N GLU A 8 0.53 16.75 4.62
CA GLU A 8 -0.41 17.54 3.80
C GLU A 8 -0.87 16.74 2.57
N TYR A 9 0.05 15.99 1.93
CA TYR A 9 -0.29 15.09 0.84
C TYR A 9 -1.26 13.98 1.25
N LEU A 10 -1.07 13.33 2.41
CA LEU A 10 -2.00 12.30 2.89
C LEU A 10 -3.39 12.87 3.20
N ILE A 11 -3.46 14.05 3.81
CA ILE A 11 -4.73 14.74 4.08
C ILE A 11 -5.47 15.02 2.77
N GLN A 12 -4.78 15.53 1.74
CA GLN A 12 -5.38 15.75 0.42
C GLN A 12 -5.87 14.46 -0.22
N LEU A 13 -5.17 13.33 -0.04
CA LEU A 13 -5.64 12.04 -0.54
C LEU A 13 -6.92 11.60 0.15
N ASP A 14 -7.02 11.81 1.47
CA ASP A 14 -8.20 11.45 2.24
C ASP A 14 -9.40 12.32 1.81
N GLU A 15 -9.22 13.64 1.69
CA GLU A 15 -10.25 14.56 1.15
C GLU A 15 -10.72 14.19 -0.27
N GLN A 16 -9.82 13.65 -1.11
CA GLN A 16 -10.15 13.25 -2.48
C GLN A 16 -10.93 11.93 -2.60
N HIS A 17 -10.79 11.03 -1.63
CA HIS A 17 -11.30 9.65 -1.76
C HIS A 17 -12.37 9.30 -0.72
N LEU A 18 -12.40 9.97 0.43
CA LEU A 18 -13.39 9.79 1.47
C LEU A 18 -14.55 10.78 1.27
N HIS A 19 -15.67 10.28 0.77
CA HIS A 19 -16.90 11.02 0.49
C HIS A 19 -18.00 10.74 1.53
N GLY A 20 -17.83 9.72 2.38
CA GLY A 20 -18.80 9.30 3.39
C GLY A 20 -18.12 8.70 4.62
N GLY A 21 -18.84 7.86 5.36
CA GLY A 21 -18.28 7.10 6.49
C GLY A 21 -17.69 5.77 6.03
N VAL A 22 -16.60 5.31 6.66
CA VAL A 22 -16.06 3.97 6.39
C VAL A 22 -15.86 3.19 7.69
N ILE A 23 -16.02 1.87 7.62
CA ILE A 23 -15.73 0.95 8.71
C ILE A 23 -14.40 0.28 8.38
N LEU A 24 -13.43 0.41 9.29
CA LEU A 24 -12.16 -0.30 9.21
C LEU A 24 -12.04 -1.24 10.40
N SER A 25 -11.53 -2.44 10.16
CA SER A 25 -11.06 -3.27 11.27
C SER A 25 -9.91 -2.56 12.00
N GLU A 26 -9.80 -2.76 13.31
CA GLU A 26 -8.70 -2.20 14.11
C GLU A 26 -7.33 -2.63 13.59
N TRP A 27 -7.23 -3.85 13.05
CA TRP A 27 -6.03 -4.34 12.38
C TRP A 27 -5.68 -3.50 11.15
N THR A 28 -6.66 -3.26 10.27
CA THR A 28 -6.47 -2.39 9.11
C THR A 28 -6.05 -0.99 9.53
N ALA A 29 -6.78 -0.38 10.48
CA ALA A 29 -6.50 0.97 10.96
C ALA A 29 -5.09 1.10 11.56
N SER A 30 -4.64 0.12 12.33
CA SER A 30 -3.29 0.11 12.90
C SER A 30 -2.21 0.05 11.81
N ILE A 31 -2.37 -0.81 10.80
CA ILE A 31 -1.36 -0.95 9.73
C ILE A 31 -1.36 0.28 8.80
N VAL A 32 -2.53 0.89 8.55
CA VAL A 32 -2.64 2.18 7.83
C VAL A 32 -1.84 3.26 8.55
N ARG A 33 -1.99 3.37 9.88
CA ARG A 33 -1.23 4.33 10.69
C ARG A 33 0.29 4.14 10.55
N ASP A 34 0.76 2.89 10.55
CA ASP A 34 2.19 2.60 10.36
C ASP A 34 2.66 2.96 8.95
N ALA A 35 1.86 2.69 7.93
CA ALA A 35 2.15 3.07 6.55
C ALA A 35 2.26 4.60 6.41
N ASP A 36 1.33 5.34 7.01
CA ASP A 36 1.29 6.81 7.00
C ASP A 36 2.48 7.41 7.76
N THR A 37 2.84 6.83 8.90
CA THR A 37 4.00 7.24 9.70
C THR A 37 5.30 7.01 8.93
N ALA A 38 5.44 5.86 8.28
CA ALA A 38 6.58 5.56 7.43
C ALA A 38 6.67 6.52 6.24
N PHE A 39 5.54 6.83 5.58
CA PHE A 39 5.50 7.77 4.47
C PHE A 39 5.89 9.18 4.89
N CYS A 40 5.32 9.68 6.00
CA CYS A 40 5.63 10.99 6.54
C CYS A 40 7.11 11.12 6.92
N SER A 41 7.71 10.07 7.47
CA SER A 41 9.13 10.05 7.85
C SER A 41 10.11 9.89 6.67
N GLY A 42 9.61 9.68 5.45
CA GLY A 42 10.45 9.44 4.27
C GLY A 42 10.97 8.00 4.18
N ALA A 43 10.52 7.09 5.06
CA ALA A 43 10.81 5.67 4.99
C ALA A 43 9.93 4.99 3.91
N TYR A 44 10.13 5.38 2.65
CA TYR A 44 9.23 5.04 1.54
C TYR A 44 9.10 3.54 1.27
N LEU A 45 10.18 2.76 1.40
CA LEU A 45 10.08 1.31 1.27
C LEU A 45 9.18 0.72 2.37
N SER A 46 9.38 1.12 3.62
CA SER A 46 8.52 0.70 4.75
C SER A 46 7.06 1.11 4.53
N ALA A 47 6.83 2.32 4.01
CA ALA A 47 5.48 2.79 3.65
C ALA A 47 4.82 1.87 2.61
N ILE A 48 5.54 1.49 1.56
CA ILE A 48 5.04 0.58 0.51
C ILE A 48 4.70 -0.79 1.10
N LEU A 49 5.58 -1.34 1.94
CA LEU A 49 5.37 -2.66 2.57
C LEU A 49 4.15 -2.66 3.49
N SER A 50 4.06 -1.68 4.39
CA SER A 50 2.95 -1.55 5.32
C SER A 50 1.64 -1.23 4.60
N ALA A 51 1.65 -0.36 3.59
CA ALA A 51 0.45 -0.06 2.79
C ALA A 51 -0.08 -1.30 2.07
N GLN A 52 0.80 -2.13 1.49
CA GLN A 52 0.37 -3.38 0.87
C GLN A 52 -0.22 -4.36 1.90
N ALA A 53 0.39 -4.46 3.09
CA ALA A 53 -0.15 -5.28 4.18
C ALA A 53 -1.52 -4.77 4.66
N ALA A 54 -1.71 -3.45 4.74
CA ALA A 54 -2.99 -2.83 5.08
C ALA A 54 -4.06 -3.12 4.02
N MET A 55 -3.73 -3.00 2.73
CA MET A 55 -4.65 -3.36 1.64
C MET A 55 -5.03 -4.84 1.70
N GLU A 56 -4.05 -5.73 1.90
CA GLU A 56 -4.30 -7.16 2.04
C GLU A 56 -5.20 -7.47 3.25
N CYS A 57 -4.93 -6.83 4.39
CA CYS A 57 -5.73 -6.95 5.61
C CYS A 57 -7.17 -6.48 5.37
N HIS A 58 -7.36 -5.33 4.72
CA HIS A 58 -8.67 -4.78 4.43
C HIS A 58 -9.47 -5.65 3.46
N LEU A 59 -8.87 -6.08 2.33
CA LEU A 59 -9.53 -6.97 1.39
C LEU A 59 -9.93 -8.30 2.03
N ARG A 60 -9.11 -8.81 2.95
CA ARG A 60 -9.45 -10.02 3.71
C ARG A 60 -10.59 -9.79 4.70
N TYR A 61 -10.67 -8.61 5.29
CA TYR A 61 -11.77 -8.24 6.17
C TYR A 61 -13.10 -8.13 5.40
N GLU A 62 -13.10 -7.48 4.24
CA GLU A 62 -14.31 -7.26 3.43
C GLU A 62 -14.75 -8.52 2.66
N TYR A 63 -13.80 -9.25 2.09
CA TYR A 63 -14.10 -10.31 1.10
C TYR A 63 -13.49 -11.67 1.44
N GLY A 64 -12.91 -11.83 2.64
CA GLY A 64 -12.37 -13.11 3.09
C GLY A 64 -13.45 -14.17 3.24
N ASP A 65 -13.16 -15.40 2.81
CA ASP A 65 -14.08 -16.53 2.99
C ASP A 65 -14.12 -16.95 4.47
N ASN A 66 -15.28 -16.73 5.11
CA ASN A 66 -15.52 -16.98 6.54
C ASN A 66 -15.38 -18.46 6.95
N GLY A 67 -15.16 -19.39 6.02
CA GLY A 67 -14.98 -20.83 6.29
C GLY A 67 -13.61 -21.41 5.91
N ASN A 68 -12.76 -20.69 5.18
CA ASN A 68 -11.54 -21.24 4.60
C ASN A 68 -10.38 -20.24 4.70
N GLN A 69 -9.99 -19.88 5.93
CA GLN A 69 -8.88 -18.96 6.26
C GLN A 69 -7.48 -19.49 5.87
N LYS A 70 -7.36 -20.37 4.88
CA LYS A 70 -6.06 -20.79 4.37
C LYS A 70 -5.42 -19.63 3.63
N SER A 71 -4.48 -18.95 4.30
CA SER A 71 -3.40 -18.09 3.77
C SER A 71 -3.64 -17.54 2.35
N THR A 72 -4.78 -16.91 2.10
CA THR A 72 -5.10 -16.37 0.79
C THR A 72 -4.17 -15.20 0.57
N GLY A 73 -3.23 -15.36 -0.36
CA GLY A 73 -2.20 -14.36 -0.59
C GLY A 73 -2.79 -13.11 -1.22
N PHE A 74 -2.07 -11.98 -1.15
CA PHE A 74 -2.53 -10.72 -1.75
C PHE A 74 -2.97 -10.85 -3.22
N TYR A 75 -2.32 -11.73 -4.00
CA TYR A 75 -2.73 -12.02 -5.37
C TYR A 75 -4.17 -12.53 -5.47
N GLU A 76 -4.50 -13.56 -4.70
CA GLU A 76 -5.81 -14.22 -4.75
C GLU A 76 -6.90 -13.28 -4.25
N LEU A 77 -6.60 -12.50 -3.19
CA LEU A 77 -7.49 -11.45 -2.69
C LEU A 77 -7.81 -10.42 -3.78
N ILE A 78 -6.81 -9.94 -4.52
CA ILE A 78 -7.02 -8.99 -5.63
C ILE A 78 -7.93 -9.58 -6.72
N GLU A 79 -7.78 -10.87 -7.03
CA GLU A 79 -8.55 -11.53 -8.09
C GLU A 79 -9.99 -11.83 -7.68
N GLN A 80 -10.22 -12.16 -6.40
CA GLN A 80 -11.53 -12.52 -5.88
C GLN A 80 -12.37 -11.30 -5.47
N SER A 81 -11.72 -10.19 -5.15
CA SER A 81 -12.41 -8.96 -4.74
C SER A 81 -13.15 -8.30 -5.93
N PRO A 82 -14.32 -7.67 -5.72
CA PRO A 82 -15.13 -7.00 -6.74
C PRO A 82 -14.52 -5.65 -7.21
N LEU A 83 -13.24 -5.64 -7.54
CA LEU A 83 -12.49 -4.45 -7.92
C LEU A 83 -12.70 -4.10 -9.40
N GLN A 84 -12.78 -2.80 -9.68
CA GLN A 84 -12.73 -2.31 -11.07
C GLN A 84 -11.41 -2.73 -11.75
N PRO A 85 -11.43 -3.05 -13.07
CA PRO A 85 -10.25 -3.56 -13.78
C PRO A 85 -9.01 -2.65 -13.67
N LYS A 86 -9.21 -1.33 -13.65
CA LYS A 86 -8.13 -0.35 -13.49
C LYS A 86 -7.46 -0.48 -12.12
N LEU A 87 -8.24 -0.51 -11.04
CA LEU A 87 -7.73 -0.63 -9.67
C LEU A 87 -7.03 -1.98 -9.47
N ARG A 88 -7.61 -3.08 -9.99
CA ARG A 88 -6.99 -4.40 -9.99
C ARG A 88 -5.59 -4.40 -10.62
N LYS A 89 -5.45 -3.78 -11.80
CA LYS A 89 -4.15 -3.64 -12.48
C LYS A 89 -3.13 -2.87 -11.62
N GLN A 90 -3.58 -1.80 -10.96
CA GLN A 90 -2.76 -0.97 -10.08
C GLN A 90 -2.30 -1.74 -8.82
N LEU A 91 -3.15 -2.57 -8.21
CA LEU A 91 -2.75 -3.40 -7.09
C LEU A 91 -1.72 -4.47 -7.46
N HIS A 92 -1.84 -5.08 -8.65
CA HIS A 92 -0.79 -5.97 -9.15
C HIS A 92 0.53 -5.25 -9.41
N GLU A 93 0.49 -3.95 -9.73
CA GLU A 93 1.68 -3.13 -9.86
C GLU A 93 2.35 -2.93 -8.50
N VAL A 94 1.59 -2.60 -7.45
CA VAL A 94 2.08 -2.56 -6.07
C VAL A 94 2.74 -3.90 -5.69
N ARG A 95 2.03 -5.02 -5.91
CA ARG A 95 2.53 -6.36 -5.61
C ARG A 95 3.86 -6.66 -6.32
N ARG A 96 3.94 -6.39 -7.63
CA ARG A 96 5.16 -6.64 -8.42
C ARG A 96 6.32 -5.77 -7.94
N PHE A 97 6.07 -4.49 -7.67
CA PHE A 97 7.10 -3.59 -7.19
C PHE A 97 7.65 -4.06 -5.84
N ARG A 98 6.77 -4.36 -4.87
CA ARG A 98 7.17 -4.91 -3.58
C ARG A 98 7.99 -6.18 -3.75
N ASN A 99 7.54 -7.10 -4.60
CA ASN A 99 8.24 -8.36 -4.82
C ASN A 99 9.65 -8.15 -5.37
N ARG A 100 9.90 -7.14 -6.20
CA ARG A 100 11.27 -6.82 -6.65
C ARG A 100 12.18 -6.39 -5.51
N TRP A 101 11.64 -5.66 -4.53
CA TRP A 101 12.39 -5.18 -3.37
C TRP A 101 12.57 -6.22 -2.28
N VAL A 102 11.61 -7.13 -2.10
CA VAL A 102 11.64 -8.16 -1.06
C VAL A 102 12.23 -9.49 -1.53
N HIS A 103 12.05 -9.85 -2.81
CA HIS A 103 12.51 -11.10 -3.40
C HIS A 103 13.63 -10.83 -4.41
N VAL A 104 14.71 -10.19 -3.95
CA VAL A 104 15.92 -9.95 -4.74
C VAL A 104 16.53 -11.31 -5.11
N LYS A 105 16.72 -11.56 -6.42
CA LYS A 105 17.23 -12.86 -6.92
C LYS A 105 18.67 -13.14 -6.51
N GLU A 106 19.50 -12.09 -6.50
CA GLU A 106 20.93 -12.17 -6.22
C GLU A 106 21.30 -11.09 -5.17
N PRO A 107 20.96 -11.30 -3.88
CA PRO A 107 21.18 -10.31 -2.83
C PRO A 107 22.66 -9.99 -2.59
N GLN A 108 23.58 -10.80 -3.14
CA GLN A 108 25.03 -10.56 -3.07
C GLN A 108 25.55 -9.58 -4.13
N GLN A 109 24.73 -9.18 -5.10
CA GLN A 109 25.07 -8.15 -6.11
C GLN A 109 24.39 -6.82 -5.76
N ASP A 110 24.79 -6.24 -4.64
CA ASP A 110 24.23 -5.02 -4.05
C ASP A 110 24.98 -3.74 -4.42
N GLU A 111 26.02 -3.84 -5.27
CA GLU A 111 26.85 -2.71 -5.70
C GLU A 111 26.00 -1.54 -6.24
N SER A 112 24.87 -1.82 -6.90
CA SER A 112 23.98 -0.79 -7.44
C SER A 112 23.19 -0.01 -6.36
N LEU A 113 22.94 -0.60 -5.19
CA LEU A 113 22.33 0.09 -4.04
C LEU A 113 23.34 1.03 -3.39
N LEU A 114 24.60 0.61 -3.31
CA LEU A 114 25.69 1.39 -2.72
C LEU A 114 26.20 2.49 -3.66
N ALA A 115 26.24 2.23 -4.97
CA ALA A 115 26.83 3.15 -5.95
C ALA A 115 25.89 4.29 -6.36
N ARG A 116 24.56 4.13 -6.25
CA ARG A 116 23.56 5.14 -6.68
C ARG A 116 22.32 5.18 -5.78
N PRO A 117 22.48 5.51 -4.49
CA PRO A 117 21.37 5.52 -3.54
C PRO A 117 20.25 6.51 -3.94
N GLU A 118 20.58 7.68 -4.49
CA GLU A 118 19.58 8.71 -4.80
C GLU A 118 18.57 8.28 -5.89
N TYR A 119 19.01 7.44 -6.84
CA TYR A 119 18.13 6.94 -7.90
C TYR A 119 17.06 6.01 -7.34
N HIS A 120 17.43 5.17 -6.37
CA HIS A 120 16.52 4.28 -5.67
C HIS A 120 15.59 5.06 -4.74
N GLU A 121 16.09 6.08 -4.05
CA GLU A 121 15.29 6.94 -3.17
C GLU A 121 14.16 7.65 -3.92
N LYS A 122 14.47 8.28 -5.07
CA LYS A 122 13.44 8.95 -5.89
C LYS A 122 12.41 7.97 -6.43
N GLN A 123 12.85 6.82 -6.93
CA GLN A 123 11.93 5.79 -7.40
C GLN A 123 11.02 5.27 -6.26
N LEU A 124 11.58 5.08 -5.07
CA LEU A 124 10.83 4.66 -3.89
C LEU A 124 9.82 5.74 -3.48
N GLU A 125 10.19 7.02 -3.50
CA GLU A 125 9.26 8.12 -3.21
C GLU A 125 8.07 8.14 -4.17
N GLU A 126 8.34 8.13 -5.48
CA GLU A 126 7.30 8.16 -6.51
C GLU A 126 6.37 6.96 -6.39
N PHE A 127 6.95 5.77 -6.14
CA PHE A 127 6.16 4.56 -5.98
C PHE A 127 5.41 4.50 -4.64
N ALA A 128 5.96 5.08 -3.58
CA ALA A 128 5.26 5.23 -2.31
C ALA A 128 4.03 6.13 -2.50
N LYS A 129 4.15 7.28 -3.16
CA LYS A 129 2.99 8.14 -3.50
C LYS A 129 1.92 7.38 -4.27
N PHE A 130 2.32 6.61 -5.28
CA PHE A 130 1.41 5.73 -6.03
C PHE A 130 0.72 4.70 -5.13
N THR A 131 1.46 4.10 -4.20
CA THR A 131 0.95 3.08 -3.28
C THR A 131 -0.01 3.67 -2.25
N MET A 132 0.29 4.85 -1.69
CA MET A 132 -0.61 5.55 -0.76
C MET A 132 -1.95 5.88 -1.41
N ILE A 133 -1.97 6.27 -2.69
CA ILE A 133 -3.21 6.46 -3.45
C ILE A 133 -4.02 5.15 -3.52
N GLN A 134 -3.36 4.02 -3.83
CA GLN A 134 -4.07 2.73 -3.90
C GLN A 134 -4.60 2.30 -2.54
N LEU A 135 -3.85 2.57 -1.46
CA LEU A 135 -4.28 2.30 -0.10
C LEU A 135 -5.60 3.03 0.19
N ARG A 136 -5.68 4.34 -0.06
CA ARG A 136 -6.91 5.14 0.17
C ARG A 136 -8.08 4.62 -0.64
N LYS A 137 -7.86 4.30 -1.92
CA LYS A 137 -8.90 3.72 -2.79
C LYS A 137 -9.45 2.40 -2.27
N ILE A 138 -8.61 1.61 -1.60
CA ILE A 138 -9.02 0.32 -1.05
C ILE A 138 -9.74 0.51 0.29
N ILE A 139 -9.16 1.26 1.22
CA ILE A 139 -9.77 1.43 2.55
C ILE A 139 -11.04 2.28 2.52
N TYR A 140 -11.31 3.01 1.44
CA TYR A 140 -12.55 3.77 1.24
C TYR A 140 -13.48 3.16 0.17
N LEU A 141 -13.20 1.93 -0.27
CA LEU A 141 -13.96 1.29 -1.34
C LEU A 141 -15.43 1.09 -0.95
N GLU A 142 -15.66 0.59 0.26
CA GLU A 142 -16.99 0.23 0.80
C GLU A 142 -17.57 1.33 1.70
N GLN A 143 -17.29 2.59 1.39
CA GLN A 143 -17.79 3.74 2.13
C GLN A 143 -19.32 3.88 2.03
N CYS A 144 -19.96 4.27 3.14
CA CYS A 144 -21.38 4.60 3.24
C CYS A 144 -21.61 6.07 2.90
N ILE A 145 -22.29 6.34 1.79
CA ILE A 145 -22.65 7.68 1.28
C ILE A 145 -24.14 7.93 1.50
#